data_AF-A0AAJ3UM44-F1
#
_entry.id   AF-A0AAJ3UM44-F1
#
_cell.length_a   1.000
_cell.length_b   1.000
_cell.length_c   1.000
_cell.angle_alpha   90.00
_cell.angle_beta   90.00
_cell.angle_gamma   90.00
#
_symmetry.space_group_name_H-M   'P 1'
#
loop_
_entity.id
_entity.type
_entity.pdbx_description
1 polymer ?
#
loop_
_entity_poly.entity_id
_entity_poly.type
_entity_poly.pdbx_seq_one_letter_code
_entity_poly.pdbx_strand_id
1 'polypeptide(L)'
;MSGFINQELLAFLGITVTITLASGANLHLELNRMEEKINKSVFTKSRIAIHQSCYALIYLIASAFFLVLIKPLLPGGDIARSFANSFGIIIVAINIVILFDITAMIFSIPSNTDQ
;
A
#
# COMPACT_ATOMS: atom_id res chain seq x y z
N MET A 1 -1.70 -28.88 4.73
CA MET A 1 -2.23 -27.77 3.92
C MET A 1 -1.57 -26.48 4.39
N SER A 2 -0.56 -26.00 3.63
CA SER A 2 0.11 -24.73 3.87
C SER A 2 -0.92 -23.61 3.66
N GLY A 3 -1.43 -23.02 4.74
CA GLY A 3 -2.47 -22.00 4.63
C GLY A 3 -1.84 -20.69 4.15
N PHE A 4 -2.43 -20.10 3.10
CA PHE A 4 -2.07 -18.85 2.40
C PHE A 4 -1.66 -17.67 3.31
N ILE A 5 -2.07 -17.68 4.58
CA ILE A 5 -1.63 -16.74 5.61
C ILE A 5 -0.50 -17.35 6.42
N ASN A 6 0.72 -17.07 5.96
CA ASN A 6 1.97 -17.45 6.59
C ASN A 6 2.99 -16.29 6.43
N GLN A 7 4.26 -16.56 6.70
CA GLN A 7 5.34 -15.59 6.53
C GLN A 7 5.54 -15.13 5.08
N GLU A 8 5.15 -15.94 4.10
CA GLU A 8 5.27 -15.60 2.67
C GLU A 8 4.31 -14.46 2.29
N LEU A 9 3.09 -14.47 2.84
CA LEU A 9 2.15 -13.34 2.69
C LEU A 9 2.75 -12.04 3.24
N LEU A 10 3.40 -12.13 4.41
CA LEU A 10 4.02 -10.98 5.05
C LEU A 10 5.24 -10.48 4.27
N ALA A 11 6.05 -11.39 3.73
CA ALA A 11 7.16 -11.06 2.85
C ALA A 11 6.68 -10.37 1.56
N PHE A 12 5.64 -10.92 0.93
CA PHE A 12 5.03 -10.33 -0.26
C PHE A 12 4.49 -8.93 0.01
N LEU A 13 3.70 -8.76 1.09
CA LEU A 13 3.17 -7.44 1.47
C LEU A 13 4.31 -6.47 1.85
N GLY A 14 5.34 -6.95 2.55
CA GLY A 14 6.51 -6.14 2.89
C GLY A 14 7.21 -5.56 1.66
N ILE A 15 7.47 -6.40 0.65
CA ILE A 15 8.08 -5.97 -0.60
C ILE A 15 7.17 -4.96 -1.32
N THR A 16 5.90 -5.31 -1.52
CA THR A 16 4.96 -4.47 -2.27
C THR A 16 4.74 -3.11 -1.60
N VAL A 17 4.56 -3.09 -0.28
CA VAL A 17 4.43 -1.84 0.49
C VAL A 17 5.71 -1.00 0.42
N THR A 18 6.88 -1.62 0.55
CA THR A 18 8.16 -0.90 0.48
C THR A 18 8.33 -0.20 -0.86
N ILE A 19 8.10 -0.93 -1.97
CA ILE A 19 8.18 -0.37 -3.33
C ILE A 19 7.16 0.76 -3.50
N THR A 20 5.93 0.54 -3.03
CA THR A 20 4.85 1.53 -3.19
C THR A 20 5.10 2.80 -2.38
N LEU A 21 5.60 2.69 -1.15
CA LEU A 21 5.98 3.84 -0.33
C LEU A 21 7.16 4.61 -0.92
N ALA A 22 8.18 3.92 -1.44
CA ALA A 22 9.28 4.56 -2.16
C ALA A 22 8.76 5.34 -3.37
N SER A 23 7.83 4.75 -4.11
CA SER A 23 7.18 5.40 -5.25
C SER A 23 6.36 6.64 -4.83
N GLY A 24 5.59 6.55 -3.74
CA GLY A 24 4.83 7.67 -3.19
C GLY A 24 5.71 8.81 -2.66
N ALA A 25 6.88 8.50 -2.07
CA ALA A 25 7.85 9.49 -1.64
C ALA A 25 8.45 10.27 -2.83
N ASN A 26 8.84 9.56 -3.89
CA ASN A 26 9.31 10.19 -5.13
C ASN A 26 8.24 11.09 -5.74
N LEU A 27 6.99 10.63 -5.74
CA LEU A 27 5.85 11.40 -6.24
C LEU A 27 5.62 12.68 -5.43
N HIS A 28 5.72 12.60 -4.10
CA HIS A 28 5.60 13.75 -3.22
C HIS A 28 6.69 14.80 -3.49
N LEU A 29 7.93 14.36 -3.71
CA LEU A 29 9.05 15.26 -4.04
C LEU A 29 8.87 15.91 -5.41
N GLU A 30 8.40 15.16 -6.41
CA GLU A 30 8.21 15.71 -7.75
C GLU A 30 7.09 16.77 -7.78
N LEU A 31 5.99 16.54 -7.06
CA LEU A 31 4.95 17.55 -6.89
C LEU A 31 5.48 18.83 -6.21
N ASN A 32 6.37 18.71 -5.20
CA ASN A 32 7.02 19.89 -4.61
C ASN A 32 7.81 20.69 -5.65
N ARG A 33 8.66 20.02 -6.43
CA ARG A 33 9.48 20.67 -7.45
C ARG A 33 8.64 21.40 -8.48
N MET A 34 7.51 20.82 -8.89
CA MET A 34 6.58 21.47 -9.82
C MET A 34 5.95 22.74 -9.21
N GLU A 35 5.58 22.72 -7.93
CA GLU A 35 5.03 23.90 -7.23
C GLU A 35 6.07 25.00 -7.03
N GLU A 36 7.31 24.64 -6.71
CA GLU A 36 8.43 25.59 -6.58
C GLU A 36 8.68 26.33 -7.90
N LYS A 37 8.60 25.63 -9.04
CA LYS A 37 8.74 26.24 -10.37
C LYS A 37 7.66 27.29 -10.68
N ILE A 38 6.43 27.07 -10.22
CA ILE A 38 5.29 27.98 -10.48
C ILE A 38 5.00 28.94 -9.31
N ASN A 39 5.77 28.84 -8.22
CA ASN A 39 5.64 29.61 -7.00
C ASN A 39 4.22 29.65 -6.42
N LYS A 40 3.49 28.54 -6.57
CA LYS A 40 2.09 28.38 -6.14
C LYS A 40 1.84 26.95 -5.69
N SER A 41 1.10 26.78 -4.58
CA SER A 41 0.62 25.46 -4.17
C SER A 41 -0.69 25.13 -4.88
N VAL A 42 -0.64 24.19 -5.82
CA VAL A 42 -1.77 23.79 -6.68
C VAL A 42 -2.13 22.32 -6.45
N PHE A 43 -1.18 21.51 -5.96
CA PHE A 43 -1.29 20.07 -5.78
C PHE A 43 -1.53 19.65 -4.32
N THR A 44 -2.01 20.55 -3.46
CA THR A 44 -2.32 20.24 -2.06
C THR A 44 -3.25 19.03 -1.92
N LYS A 45 -4.28 18.93 -2.79
CA LYS A 45 -5.19 17.78 -2.80
C LYS A 45 -4.49 16.47 -3.17
N SER A 46 -3.64 16.49 -4.20
CA SER A 46 -2.87 15.30 -4.62
C SER A 46 -1.93 14.83 -3.51
N ARG A 47 -1.27 15.76 -2.79
CA ARG A 47 -0.42 15.40 -1.63
C ARG A 47 -1.19 14.73 -0.52
N ILE A 48 -2.39 15.23 -0.19
CA ILE A 48 -3.25 14.63 0.84
C ILE A 48 -3.64 13.21 0.41
N ALA A 49 -4.01 13.02 -0.86
CA ALA A 49 -4.34 11.70 -1.39
C ALA A 49 -3.16 10.73 -1.32
N ILE A 50 -1.95 11.15 -1.73
CA ILE A 50 -0.72 10.33 -1.61
C ILE A 50 -0.47 9.95 -0.16
N HIS A 51 -0.58 10.91 0.75
CA HIS A 51 -0.38 10.66 2.17
C HIS A 51 -1.40 9.65 2.70
N GLN A 52 -2.67 9.79 2.37
CA GLN A 52 -3.73 8.84 2.75
C GLN A 52 -3.45 7.43 2.21
N SER A 53 -3.08 7.31 0.93
CA SER A 53 -2.74 6.02 0.31
C SER A 53 -1.51 5.37 0.96
N CYS A 54 -0.46 6.14 1.26
CA CYS A 54 0.72 5.66 1.98
C CYS A 54 0.39 5.18 3.40
N TYR A 55 -0.40 5.93 4.17
CA TYR A 55 -0.82 5.50 5.50
C TYR A 55 -1.73 4.27 5.46
N ALA A 56 -2.63 4.17 4.47
CA ALA A 56 -3.46 2.99 4.28
C ALA A 56 -2.63 1.72 4.05
N LEU A 57 -1.54 1.80 3.28
CA LEU A 57 -0.59 0.68 3.10
C LEU A 57 0.07 0.26 4.41
N ILE A 58 0.49 1.22 5.23
CA ILE A 58 1.09 0.96 6.56
C ILE A 58 0.08 0.28 7.48
N TYR A 59 -1.18 0.73 7.51
CA TYR A 59 -2.22 0.09 8.31
C TYR A 59 -2.57 -1.32 7.81
N LEU A 60 -2.55 -1.54 6.50
CA LEU A 60 -2.80 -2.87 5.91
C LEU A 60 -1.69 -3.86 6.24
N ILE A 61 -0.42 -3.48 6.13
CA ILE A 61 0.68 -4.38 6.49
C ILE A 61 0.70 -4.66 7.98
N ALA A 62 0.40 -3.67 8.82
CA ALA A 62 0.26 -3.87 10.26
C ALA A 62 -0.89 -4.85 10.57
N SER A 63 -2.04 -4.68 9.92
CA SER A 63 -3.20 -5.58 10.07
C SER A 63 -2.87 -7.01 9.63
N ALA A 64 -2.16 -7.16 8.51
CA ALA A 64 -1.68 -8.46 8.02
C ALA A 64 -0.71 -9.13 9.00
N PHE A 65 0.19 -8.33 9.57
CA PHE A 65 1.16 -8.79 10.57
C PHE A 65 0.45 -9.32 11.82
N PHE A 66 -0.48 -8.55 12.39
CA PHE A 66 -1.29 -9.01 13.52
C PHE A 66 -2.10 -10.27 13.19
N LEU A 67 -2.65 -10.35 11.97
CA LEU A 67 -3.41 -11.52 11.57
C LEU A 67 -2.55 -12.78 11.50
N VAL A 68 -1.35 -12.70 10.91
CA VAL A 68 -0.38 -13.80 10.88
C VAL A 68 0.04 -14.22 12.29
N LEU A 69 0.19 -13.27 13.22
CA LEU A 69 0.53 -13.55 14.62
C LEU A 69 -0.60 -14.18 15.42
N ILE A 70 -1.85 -13.74 15.24
CA ILE A 70 -3.01 -14.21 16.01
C ILE A 70 -3.49 -15.58 15.52
N LYS A 71 -3.37 -15.87 14.21
CA LYS A 71 -3.79 -17.15 13.61
C LYS A 71 -3.31 -18.41 14.37
N PRO A 72 -2.02 -18.56 14.76
CA PRO A 72 -1.57 -19.74 15.52
C PRO A 72 -2.11 -19.81 16.96
N LEU A 73 -2.60 -18.71 17.54
CA LEU A 73 -3.19 -18.68 18.88
C LEU A 73 -4.68 -19.09 18.87
N LEU A 74 -5.33 -19.11 17.70
CA LEU A 74 -6.73 -19.51 17.60
C LEU A 74 -6.85 -21.05 17.74
N PRO A 75 -7.76 -21.54 18.61
CA PRO A 75 -8.03 -22.97 18.73
C PRO A 75 -8.37 -23.55 17.36
N GLY A 76 -7.81 -24.72 17.04
CA GLY A 76 -7.71 -25.30 15.68
C GLY A 76 -8.99 -25.70 14.96
N GLY A 77 -10.10 -24.98 15.14
CA GLY A 77 -11.33 -25.16 14.38
C GLY A 77 -11.20 -24.68 12.94
N ASP A 78 -11.75 -25.46 12.00
CA ASP A 78 -11.71 -25.15 10.56
C ASP A 78 -12.33 -23.79 10.22
N ILE A 79 -13.27 -23.31 11.05
CA ILE A 79 -13.90 -21.98 10.92
C ILE A 79 -12.87 -20.85 11.05
N ALA A 80 -11.99 -20.92 12.06
CA ALA A 80 -10.98 -19.89 12.31
C ALA A 80 -9.95 -19.81 11.16
N ARG A 81 -9.62 -20.97 10.58
CA ARG A 81 -8.71 -21.06 9.43
C ARG A 81 -9.32 -20.43 8.17
N SER A 82 -10.59 -20.73 7.88
CA SER A 82 -11.29 -20.16 6.74
C SER A 82 -11.43 -18.64 6.86
N PHE A 83 -11.82 -18.14 8.05
CA PHE A 83 -11.97 -16.70 8.29
C PHE A 83 -10.64 -15.96 8.12
N ALA A 84 -9.56 -16.49 8.70
CA ALA A 84 -8.23 -15.93 8.52
C ALA A 84 -7.88 -15.85 7.03
N ASN A 85 -7.95 -16.96 6.30
CA ASN A 85 -7.60 -17.01 4.87
C ASN A 85 -8.42 -16.01 4.03
N SER A 86 -9.73 -15.91 4.23
CA SER A 86 -10.58 -14.93 3.55
C SER A 86 -10.13 -13.50 3.82
N PHE A 87 -9.79 -13.17 5.07
CA PHE A 87 -9.32 -11.84 5.43
C PHE A 87 -7.95 -11.51 4.82
N GLY A 88 -7.04 -12.49 4.73
CA GLY A 88 -5.76 -12.28 4.02
C GLY A 88 -5.93 -11.99 2.54
N ILE A 89 -6.90 -12.65 1.87
CA ILE A 89 -7.22 -12.34 0.47
C ILE A 89 -7.71 -10.89 0.34
N ILE A 90 -8.56 -10.43 1.26
CA ILE A 90 -9.04 -9.04 1.28
C ILE A 90 -7.87 -8.07 1.44
N ILE A 91 -6.92 -8.34 2.36
CA ILE A 91 -5.73 -7.51 2.54
C ILE A 91 -4.93 -7.42 1.24
N VAL A 92 -4.69 -8.56 0.57
CA VAL A 92 -3.95 -8.59 -0.71
C VAL A 92 -4.69 -7.80 -1.79
N ALA A 93 -6.01 -7.98 -1.90
CA ALA A 93 -6.82 -7.27 -2.88
C ALA A 93 -6.74 -5.74 -2.68
N ILE A 94 -6.87 -5.26 -1.43
CA ILE A 94 -6.74 -3.81 -1.15
C ILE A 94 -5.32 -3.33 -1.43
N ASN A 95 -4.30 -4.12 -1.11
CA ASN A 95 -2.91 -3.76 -1.40
C ASN A 95 -2.66 -3.56 -2.91
N ILE A 96 -3.21 -4.43 -3.76
CA ILE A 96 -3.15 -4.30 -5.22
C ILE A 96 -3.87 -3.04 -5.69
N VAL A 97 -5.05 -2.73 -5.14
CA VAL A 97 -5.81 -1.52 -5.50
C VAL A 97 -5.01 -0.26 -5.18
N ILE A 98 -4.38 -0.19 -4.01
CA ILE A 98 -3.57 0.98 -3.64
C ILE A 98 -2.32 1.08 -4.51
N LEU A 99 -1.68 -0.04 -4.84
CA LEU A 99 -0.55 -0.06 -5.77
C LEU A 99 -0.96 0.48 -7.14
N PHE A 100 -2.14 0.08 -7.64
CA PHE A 100 -2.70 0.62 -8.88
C PHE A 100 -2.96 2.12 -8.79
N ASP A 101 -3.53 2.61 -7.69
CA ASP A 101 -3.79 4.03 -7.46
C ASP A 101 -2.50 4.88 -7.50
N ILE A 102 -1.46 4.46 -6.76
CA ILE A 102 -0.17 5.17 -6.77
C ILE A 102 0.48 5.10 -8.17
N THR A 103 0.41 3.95 -8.84
CA THR A 103 0.96 3.77 -10.19
C THR A 103 0.25 4.67 -11.20
N ALA A 104 -1.08 4.70 -11.17
CA ALA A 104 -1.88 5.56 -12.04
C ALA A 104 -1.58 7.04 -11.79
N MET A 105 -1.39 7.44 -10.53
CA MET A 105 -1.03 8.81 -10.19
C MET A 105 0.33 9.21 -10.76
N ILE A 106 1.34 8.34 -10.67
CA ILE A 106 2.67 8.57 -11.25
C ILE A 106 2.57 8.85 -12.75
N PHE A 107 1.79 8.03 -13.48
CA PHE A 107 1.61 8.21 -14.93
C PHE A 107 0.68 9.37 -15.30
N SER A 108 -0.11 9.88 -14.35
CA SER A 108 -0.95 11.07 -14.58
C SER A 108 -0.17 12.39 -14.51
N ILE A 109 1.00 12.39 -13.84
CA ILE A 109 1.85 13.57 -13.78
C ILE A 109 2.62 13.67 -15.10
N PRO A 110 2.44 14.76 -15.87
CA PRO A 110 3.17 14.95 -17.12
C PRO A 110 4.68 15.00 -16.84
N SER A 111 5.46 14.19 -17.56
CA SER A 111 6.92 14.21 -17.47
C SER A 111 7.44 15.55 -17.96
N ASN A 112 8.26 16.19 -17.14
CA ASN A 112 8.87 17.50 -17.38
C ASN A 112 10.02 17.44 -18.42
N THR A 113 9.84 16.68 -19.50
CA THR A 113 10.87 16.45 -20.55
C THR A 113 10.72 17.40 -21.75
N ASP A 114 9.70 18.27 -21.75
CA ASP A 114 9.48 19.25 -22.83
C ASP A 114 9.70 20.71 -22.37
N GLN A 115 10.85 20.99 -21.75
CA GLN A 115 11.41 22.35 -21.66
C GLN A 115 12.90 22.36 -21.99
#